data_AF-A3HZ01-F1
#
_entry.id   AF-A3HZ01-F1
#
_cell.length_a   1.000
_cell.length_b   1.000
_cell.length_c   1.000
_cell.angle_alpha   90.00
_cell.angle_beta   90.00
_cell.angle_gamma   90.00
#
_symmetry.space_group_name_H-M   'P 1'
#
loop_
_entity.id
_entity.type
_entity.pdbx_description
1 polymer ?
#
loop_
_entity_poly.entity_id
_entity_poly.type
_entity_poly.pdbx_seq_one_letter_code
_entity_poly.pdbx_strand_id
1 'polypeptide(L)'
;MKAKLTFLIIFFSSASIFAQDNLKISDKIQPISESSIFNSPDFFNWGGSIIKGEDNKYHLFYSRWPKSTNFTGWLLYSEIAHAVSDTPSGPWKYKETALSARGKGYWDAITAHNPKIKYFEGKYYLYYISTNLGDNLDYNDANLLETATTGYSHPNWKILRPNQRTGVAVAESLNGPWTRKDEPLIEPSGPITTLTVNPAIDQGKDGKYYLIVKGDKPNETKFIRNQAMAIGDRPDGPFVIQSQPVIDFMDTEDMSLWFDKDRNYFYAVFHAHQMIGMMSSEDGLHWEKATEFQIMEKMIKMKDGRLIKPDRLERPFVFIENGEVKVLGLAGKIGDDSFIYTIPLSQ
;
A
#
# COMPACT_ATOMS: atom_id res chain seq x y z
N MET A 1 51.52 16.43 44.86
CA MET A 1 51.09 15.64 43.69
C MET A 1 50.10 16.47 42.90
N LYS A 2 50.46 16.92 41.69
CA LYS A 2 49.53 17.61 40.77
C LYS A 2 49.02 16.58 39.77
N ALA A 3 47.76 16.19 39.87
CA ALA A 3 47.13 15.30 38.91
C ALA A 3 46.93 16.06 37.58
N LYS A 4 47.58 15.58 36.51
CA LYS A 4 47.32 16.05 35.15
C LYS A 4 46.04 15.37 34.67
N LEU A 5 44.98 16.15 34.48
CA LEU A 5 43.74 15.70 33.87
C LEU A 5 43.93 15.77 32.34
N THR A 6 44.07 14.61 31.70
CA THR A 6 44.16 14.51 30.23
C THR A 6 42.75 14.45 29.67
N PHE A 7 42.33 15.50 28.96
CA PHE A 7 41.06 15.52 28.23
C PHE A 7 41.22 14.73 26.93
N LEU A 8 40.52 13.61 26.80
CA LEU A 8 40.45 12.84 25.55
C LEU A 8 39.32 13.43 24.69
N ILE A 9 39.68 14.17 23.64
CA ILE A 9 38.72 14.66 22.65
C ILE A 9 38.44 13.52 21.67
N ILE A 10 37.27 12.90 21.78
CA ILE A 10 36.79 11.88 20.84
C ILE A 10 36.18 12.63 19.64
N PHE A 11 36.89 12.65 18.51
CA PHE A 11 36.33 13.07 17.23
C PHE A 11 35.39 11.96 16.71
N PHE A 12 34.08 12.19 16.79
CA PHE A 12 33.12 11.40 16.01
C PHE A 12 33.20 11.85 14.55
N SER A 13 33.92 11.12 13.71
CA SER A 13 33.83 11.30 12.27
C SER A 13 32.47 10.77 11.80
N SER A 14 31.53 11.67 11.50
CA SER A 14 30.29 11.30 10.82
C SER A 14 30.64 10.86 9.40
N ALA A 15 30.65 9.55 9.14
CA ALA A 15 30.70 9.04 7.78
C ALA A 15 29.48 9.58 7.02
N SER A 16 29.71 10.36 5.97
CA SER A 16 28.63 10.82 5.10
C SER A 16 28.13 9.63 4.29
N ILE A 17 26.87 9.24 4.49
CA ILE A 17 26.22 8.21 3.68
C ILE A 17 25.91 8.84 2.32
N PHE A 18 26.62 8.39 1.28
CA PHE A 18 26.34 8.81 -0.09
C PHE A 18 25.11 8.08 -0.62
N ALA A 19 24.28 8.79 -1.39
CA ALA A 19 23.15 8.19 -2.09
C ALA A 19 23.61 7.11 -3.06
N GLN A 20 22.99 5.93 -3.01
CA GLN A 20 23.35 4.80 -3.87
C GLN A 20 22.13 4.00 -4.28
N ASP A 21 21.83 3.95 -5.57
CA ASP A 21 20.85 3.01 -6.10
C ASP A 21 21.50 1.64 -6.39
N ASN A 22 21.54 0.76 -5.39
CA ASN A 22 22.16 -0.57 -5.52
C ASN A 22 21.33 -1.71 -4.90
N LEU A 23 20.08 -1.46 -4.53
CA LEU A 23 19.23 -2.50 -3.95
C LEU A 23 18.90 -3.60 -4.97
N LYS A 24 19.07 -4.85 -4.54
CA LYS A 24 18.68 -6.07 -5.27
C LYS A 24 17.73 -6.90 -4.41
N ILE A 25 16.50 -7.08 -4.89
CA ILE A 25 15.43 -7.89 -4.27
C ILE A 25 15.33 -9.24 -4.97
N SER A 26 15.49 -9.31 -6.29
CA SER A 26 15.23 -10.52 -7.08
C SER A 26 16.01 -11.74 -6.58
N ASP A 27 17.30 -11.59 -6.30
CA ASP A 27 18.18 -12.65 -5.78
C ASP A 27 17.82 -13.12 -4.37
N LYS A 28 17.04 -12.31 -3.63
CA LYS A 28 16.62 -12.62 -2.27
C LYS A 28 15.28 -13.35 -2.21
N ILE A 29 14.51 -13.39 -3.30
CA ILE A 29 13.19 -14.03 -3.35
C ILE A 29 13.28 -15.53 -3.06
N GLN A 30 12.61 -15.97 -1.99
CA GLN A 30 12.58 -17.38 -1.61
C GLN A 30 11.30 -18.08 -2.10
N PRO A 31 11.38 -19.39 -2.41
CA PRO A 31 10.19 -20.22 -2.56
C PRO A 31 9.36 -20.23 -1.27
N ILE A 32 8.03 -20.19 -1.41
CA ILE A 32 7.11 -20.10 -0.28
C ILE A 32 6.50 -21.46 0.10
N SER A 33 6.01 -21.58 1.33
CA SER A 33 5.13 -22.66 1.78
C SER A 33 3.69 -22.17 1.90
N GLU A 34 2.75 -23.10 2.10
CA GLU A 34 1.32 -22.79 2.34
C GLU A 34 1.12 -21.78 3.49
N SER A 35 2.02 -21.76 4.48
CA SER A 35 2.01 -20.77 5.58
C SER A 35 2.11 -19.31 5.11
N SER A 36 2.62 -19.05 3.92
CA SER A 36 2.79 -17.71 3.35
C SER A 36 1.68 -17.33 2.37
N ILE A 37 0.64 -18.16 2.29
CA ILE A 37 -0.54 -17.94 1.46
C ILE A 37 -1.71 -17.74 2.42
N PHE A 38 -2.25 -16.53 2.45
CA PHE A 38 -3.39 -16.21 3.29
C PHE A 38 -4.66 -16.02 2.46
N ASN A 39 -5.72 -16.74 2.82
CA ASN A 39 -7.04 -16.64 2.22
C ASN A 39 -8.13 -16.90 3.26
N SER A 40 -9.39 -16.87 2.82
CA SER A 40 -10.56 -17.15 3.65
C SER A 40 -11.65 -17.79 2.78
N PRO A 41 -12.46 -18.70 3.34
CA PRO A 41 -13.49 -19.40 2.56
C PRO A 41 -14.57 -18.44 2.05
N ASP A 42 -15.04 -17.53 2.91
CA ASP A 42 -16.21 -16.68 2.64
C ASP A 42 -15.87 -15.28 2.10
N PHE A 43 -14.58 -14.93 2.08
CA PHE A 43 -14.09 -13.60 1.73
C PHE A 43 -13.04 -13.64 0.63
N PHE A 44 -13.11 -12.66 -0.26
CA PHE A 44 -11.93 -12.24 -1.01
C PHE A 44 -10.99 -11.47 -0.06
N ASN A 45 -9.68 -11.63 -0.21
CA ASN A 45 -8.63 -10.96 0.56
C ASN A 45 -7.67 -10.30 -0.42
N TRP A 46 -7.44 -9.00 -0.27
CA TRP A 46 -6.76 -8.20 -1.30
C TRP A 46 -5.93 -7.06 -0.72
N GLY A 47 -4.68 -6.98 -1.16
CA GLY A 47 -3.72 -5.95 -0.77
C GLY A 47 -3.36 -6.04 0.71
N GLY A 48 -2.08 -6.24 1.01
CA GLY A 48 -1.60 -6.35 2.39
C GLY A 48 -0.66 -5.21 2.75
N SER A 49 -0.70 -4.78 4.02
CA SER A 49 0.31 -3.92 4.63
C SER A 49 0.67 -4.48 6.01
N ILE A 50 1.95 -4.78 6.20
CA ILE A 50 2.48 -5.39 7.42
C ILE A 50 3.16 -4.33 8.27
N ILE A 51 2.96 -4.41 9.59
CA ILE A 51 3.74 -3.69 10.59
C ILE A 51 4.05 -4.59 11.78
N LYS A 52 5.19 -4.38 12.44
CA LYS A 52 5.50 -5.07 13.70
C LYS A 52 4.93 -4.26 14.87
N GLY A 53 4.21 -4.93 15.76
CA GLY A 53 3.65 -4.36 16.97
C GLY A 53 4.64 -4.34 18.14
N GLU A 54 4.34 -3.52 19.15
CA GLU A 54 5.07 -3.49 20.42
C GLU A 54 4.93 -4.80 21.21
N ASP A 55 3.92 -5.60 20.88
CA ASP A 55 3.70 -6.96 21.39
C ASP A 55 4.65 -8.01 20.76
N ASN A 56 5.61 -7.57 19.95
CA ASN A 56 6.54 -8.39 19.17
C ASN A 56 5.87 -9.32 18.15
N LYS A 57 4.62 -9.04 17.76
CA LYS A 57 3.93 -9.74 16.69
C LYS A 57 3.93 -8.93 15.41
N TYR A 58 3.56 -9.59 14.32
CA TYR A 58 3.35 -8.96 13.03
C TYR A 58 1.87 -8.81 12.77
N HIS A 59 1.49 -7.65 12.24
CA HIS A 59 0.12 -7.23 12.03
C HIS A 59 -0.08 -6.95 10.55
N LEU A 60 -0.93 -7.72 9.90
CA LEU A 60 -1.32 -7.55 8.50
C LEU A 60 -2.66 -6.81 8.47
N PHE A 61 -2.68 -5.62 7.88
CA PHE A 61 -3.90 -4.92 7.49
C PHE A 61 -4.16 -5.19 6.02
N TYR A 62 -5.38 -5.58 5.69
CA TYR A 62 -5.73 -6.00 4.35
C TYR A 62 -7.20 -5.74 4.03
N SER A 63 -7.53 -5.58 2.75
CA SER A 63 -8.93 -5.47 2.35
C SER A 63 -9.57 -6.85 2.30
N ARG A 64 -10.82 -6.96 2.72
CA ARG A 64 -11.65 -8.14 2.43
C ARG A 64 -13.09 -7.76 2.14
N TRP A 65 -13.77 -8.56 1.32
CA TRP A 65 -15.21 -8.43 1.06
C TRP A 65 -15.86 -9.80 0.81
N PRO A 66 -17.16 -9.96 1.07
CA PRO A 66 -17.82 -11.26 0.97
C PRO A 66 -17.83 -11.79 -0.46
N LYS A 67 -17.55 -13.09 -0.64
CA LYS A 67 -17.60 -13.74 -1.95
C LYS A 67 -18.99 -13.71 -2.60
N SER A 68 -20.04 -13.66 -1.79
CA SER A 68 -21.43 -13.52 -2.25
C SER A 68 -21.71 -12.25 -3.05
N THR A 69 -20.82 -11.26 -3.00
CA THR A 69 -20.93 -9.98 -3.74
C THR A 69 -20.15 -9.96 -5.04
N ASN A 70 -19.62 -11.12 -5.47
CA ASN A 70 -18.65 -11.28 -6.57
C ASN A 70 -17.34 -10.51 -6.34
N PHE A 71 -16.33 -10.76 -7.18
CA PHE A 71 -15.06 -10.03 -7.09
C PHE A 71 -15.25 -8.52 -7.30
N THR A 72 -16.28 -8.10 -8.05
CA THR A 72 -16.69 -6.71 -8.28
C THR A 72 -17.22 -6.00 -7.03
N GLY A 73 -17.55 -6.73 -5.95
CA GLY A 73 -17.98 -6.14 -4.69
C GLY A 73 -16.91 -5.33 -3.95
N TRP A 74 -15.65 -5.35 -4.39
CA TRP A 74 -14.53 -4.67 -3.70
C TRP A 74 -14.77 -3.17 -3.46
N LEU A 75 -15.42 -2.47 -4.38
CA LEU A 75 -15.66 -1.02 -4.25
C LEU A 75 -16.87 -0.70 -3.35
N LEU A 76 -17.62 -1.71 -2.92
CA LEU A 76 -18.90 -1.56 -2.22
C LEU A 76 -18.95 -2.22 -0.85
N TYR A 77 -18.26 -3.33 -0.67
CA TYR A 77 -18.33 -4.18 0.52
C TYR A 77 -16.96 -4.44 1.14
N SER A 78 -15.90 -3.76 0.67
CA SER A 78 -14.62 -3.92 1.34
C SER A 78 -14.64 -3.28 2.71
N GLU A 79 -14.06 -4.03 3.63
CA GLU A 79 -13.60 -3.56 4.91
C GLU A 79 -12.09 -3.83 5.02
N ILE A 80 -11.42 -3.07 5.88
CA ILE A 80 -10.04 -3.34 6.26
C ILE A 80 -10.08 -4.28 7.44
N ALA A 81 -9.62 -5.50 7.23
CA ALA A 81 -9.40 -6.49 8.26
C ALA A 81 -7.97 -6.45 8.78
N HIS A 82 -7.79 -6.96 9.99
CA HIS A 82 -6.54 -7.08 10.69
C HIS A 82 -6.30 -8.55 11.04
N ALA A 83 -5.12 -9.05 10.66
CA ALA A 83 -4.63 -10.38 11.02
C ALA A 83 -3.29 -10.29 11.75
N VAL A 84 -2.96 -11.31 12.53
CA VAL A 84 -1.73 -11.39 13.33
C VAL A 84 -0.93 -12.65 13.00
N SER A 85 0.40 -12.54 13.13
CA SER A 85 1.32 -13.68 13.01
C SER A 85 2.52 -13.49 13.93
N ASP A 86 3.16 -14.61 14.29
CA ASP A 86 4.44 -14.60 15.01
C ASP A 86 5.64 -14.40 14.08
N THR A 87 5.45 -14.50 12.75
CA THR A 87 6.49 -14.22 11.75
C THR A 87 6.00 -13.21 10.71
N PRO A 88 6.90 -12.46 10.04
CA PRO A 88 6.48 -11.45 9.05
C PRO A 88 5.90 -12.08 7.78
N SER A 89 6.06 -13.38 7.56
CA SER A 89 5.62 -14.10 6.37
C SER A 89 4.44 -15.06 6.62
N GLY A 90 3.74 -14.91 7.76
CA GLY A 90 2.65 -15.78 8.16
C GLY A 90 3.09 -17.04 8.94
N PRO A 91 2.18 -17.98 9.24
CA PRO A 91 0.77 -17.96 8.87
C PRO A 91 0.02 -16.83 9.57
N TRP A 92 -0.90 -16.21 8.84
CA TRP A 92 -1.73 -15.11 9.32
C TRP A 92 -3.02 -15.66 9.91
N LYS A 93 -3.44 -15.11 11.05
CA LYS A 93 -4.72 -15.42 11.69
C LYS A 93 -5.56 -14.16 11.73
N TYR A 94 -6.74 -14.20 11.13
CA TYR A 94 -7.71 -13.12 11.27
C TYR A 94 -7.94 -12.80 12.75
N LYS A 95 -7.99 -11.50 13.06
CA LYS A 95 -8.22 -10.99 14.40
C LYS A 95 -9.52 -10.20 14.47
N GLU A 96 -9.64 -9.13 13.68
CA GLU A 96 -10.78 -8.21 13.75
C GLU A 96 -10.95 -7.40 12.45
N THR A 97 -12.12 -6.78 12.27
CA THR A 97 -12.30 -5.71 11.29
C THR A 97 -11.81 -4.41 11.92
N ALA A 98 -10.80 -3.77 11.31
CA ALA A 98 -10.23 -2.52 11.78
C ALA A 98 -11.00 -1.29 11.31
N LEU A 99 -11.43 -1.28 10.04
CA LEU A 99 -12.25 -0.21 9.47
C LEU A 99 -13.31 -0.78 8.53
N SER A 100 -14.52 -0.27 8.66
CA SER A 100 -15.65 -0.52 7.77
C SER A 100 -16.21 0.79 7.23
N ALA A 101 -17.10 0.69 6.22
CA ALA A 101 -17.81 1.81 5.62
C ALA A 101 -18.37 2.77 6.69
N ARG A 102 -18.24 4.08 6.49
CA ARG A 102 -18.73 5.06 7.48
C ARG A 102 -20.25 5.25 7.42
N GLY A 103 -20.87 4.92 6.29
CA GLY A 103 -22.27 5.16 6.03
C GLY A 103 -22.54 6.53 5.40
N LYS A 104 -23.81 6.80 5.10
CA LYS A 104 -24.26 8.01 4.40
C LYS A 104 -23.82 9.29 5.11
N GLY A 105 -23.54 10.33 4.32
CA GLY A 105 -23.16 11.66 4.81
C GLY A 105 -21.66 11.88 5.01
N TYR A 106 -20.83 10.88 4.71
CA TYR A 106 -19.38 10.99 4.77
C TYR A 106 -18.74 10.79 3.40
N TRP A 107 -17.57 11.38 3.18
CA TRP A 107 -16.82 11.16 1.94
C TRP A 107 -16.43 9.67 1.74
N ASP A 108 -16.21 8.96 2.86
CA ASP A 108 -15.88 7.53 2.94
C ASP A 108 -17.08 6.65 3.28
N ALA A 109 -18.23 6.95 2.67
CA ALA A 109 -19.51 6.34 3.01
C ALA A 109 -19.61 4.84 2.71
N ILE A 110 -19.00 4.36 1.63
CA ILE A 110 -19.36 3.06 1.03
C ILE A 110 -18.42 1.93 1.40
N THR A 111 -17.11 2.18 1.50
CA THR A 111 -16.11 1.10 1.58
C THR A 111 -14.88 1.51 2.38
N ALA A 112 -14.06 0.56 2.82
CA ALA A 112 -12.70 0.82 3.26
C ALA A 112 -11.79 -0.21 2.59
N HIS A 113 -10.87 0.25 1.73
CA HIS A 113 -10.10 -0.64 0.87
C HIS A 113 -8.64 -0.20 0.73
N ASN A 114 -7.78 -1.10 0.26
CA ASN A 114 -6.37 -0.87 -0.06
C ASN A 114 -5.56 -0.21 1.07
N PRO A 115 -5.46 -0.85 2.25
CA PRO A 115 -4.80 -0.28 3.41
C PRO A 115 -3.29 -0.14 3.23
N LYS A 116 -2.73 0.92 3.81
CA LYS A 116 -1.30 1.08 4.10
C LYS A 116 -1.17 1.49 5.56
N ILE A 117 -0.49 0.68 6.37
CA ILE A 117 -0.24 0.99 7.80
C ILE A 117 1.18 1.51 7.97
N LYS A 118 1.34 2.58 8.76
CA LYS A 118 2.63 3.12 9.17
C LYS A 118 2.58 3.55 10.64
N TYR A 119 3.74 3.54 11.28
CA TYR A 119 3.94 4.15 12.58
C TYR A 119 4.82 5.38 12.41
N PHE A 120 4.27 6.55 12.73
CA PHE A 120 4.93 7.84 12.62
C PHE A 120 4.68 8.63 13.90
N GLU A 121 5.68 9.34 14.40
CA GLU A 121 5.48 10.32 15.49
C GLU A 121 4.71 9.79 16.72
N GLY A 122 4.94 8.51 17.08
CA GLY A 122 4.28 7.89 18.24
C GLY A 122 2.91 7.27 17.98
N LYS A 123 2.37 7.37 16.76
CA LYS A 123 1.01 6.92 16.41
C LYS A 123 0.97 6.02 15.19
N TYR A 124 -0.11 5.26 15.08
CA TYR A 124 -0.42 4.45 13.92
C TYR A 124 -1.32 5.21 12.93
N TYR A 125 -0.92 5.21 11.66
CA TYR A 125 -1.63 5.83 10.55
C TYR A 125 -2.02 4.75 9.54
N LEU A 126 -3.32 4.51 9.43
CA LEU A 126 -3.92 3.59 8.47
C LEU A 126 -4.50 4.39 7.31
N TYR A 127 -3.74 4.47 6.22
CA TYR A 127 -4.19 5.07 4.97
C TYR A 127 -5.06 4.08 4.22
N TYR A 128 -6.12 4.56 3.58
CA TYR A 128 -7.10 3.72 2.89
C TYR A 128 -7.75 4.50 1.76
N ILE A 129 -8.47 3.79 0.90
CA ILE A 129 -9.36 4.40 -0.09
C ILE A 129 -10.81 4.15 0.30
N SER A 130 -11.65 5.10 -0.08
CA SER A 130 -13.09 4.96 -0.01
C SER A 130 -13.77 5.71 -1.14
N THR A 131 -15.11 5.65 -1.18
CA THR A 131 -15.97 6.35 -2.13
C THR A 131 -17.35 6.61 -1.52
N ASN A 132 -18.16 7.34 -2.26
CA ASN A 132 -19.55 7.65 -1.95
C ASN A 132 -20.38 7.72 -3.25
N LEU A 133 -21.71 7.63 -3.12
CA LEU A 133 -22.66 7.80 -4.23
C LEU A 133 -23.09 9.26 -4.42
N GLY A 134 -22.46 10.21 -3.71
CA GLY A 134 -22.91 11.60 -3.62
C GLY A 134 -24.15 11.78 -2.74
N ASP A 135 -24.48 13.04 -2.47
CA ASP A 135 -25.51 13.40 -1.47
C ASP A 135 -26.96 13.18 -1.94
N ASN A 136 -27.17 13.08 -3.25
CA ASN A 136 -28.51 13.06 -3.85
C ASN A 136 -29.05 11.66 -4.13
N LEU A 137 -28.23 10.61 -3.97
CA LEU A 137 -28.64 9.24 -4.22
C LEU A 137 -28.97 8.55 -2.90
N ASP A 138 -30.26 8.29 -2.69
CA ASP A 138 -30.67 7.37 -1.65
C ASP A 138 -30.40 5.93 -2.10
N TYR A 139 -29.78 5.14 -1.23
CA TYR A 139 -29.45 3.73 -1.48
C TYR A 139 -29.63 2.91 -0.22
N ASN A 140 -29.96 1.64 -0.38
CA ASN A 140 -29.99 0.65 0.69
C ASN A 140 -29.13 -0.57 0.31
N ASP A 141 -29.07 -1.56 1.19
CA ASP A 141 -28.26 -2.76 1.00
C ASP A 141 -28.62 -3.54 -0.28
N ALA A 142 -29.89 -3.54 -0.68
CA ALA A 142 -30.32 -4.20 -1.91
C ALA A 142 -29.77 -3.47 -3.16
N ASN A 143 -29.78 -2.13 -3.16
CA ASN A 143 -29.20 -1.33 -4.25
C ASN A 143 -27.68 -1.53 -4.36
N LEU A 144 -26.99 -1.62 -3.22
CA LEU A 144 -25.55 -1.88 -3.18
C LEU A 144 -25.23 -3.30 -3.68
N LEU A 145 -26.05 -4.29 -3.31
CA LEU A 145 -25.86 -5.68 -3.74
C LEU A 145 -26.09 -5.83 -5.23
N GLU A 146 -27.13 -5.20 -5.77
CA GLU A 146 -27.39 -5.13 -7.21
C GLU A 146 -26.21 -4.50 -7.96
N THR A 147 -25.68 -3.38 -7.45
CA THR A 147 -24.52 -2.71 -8.04
C THR A 147 -23.28 -3.61 -8.05
N ALA A 148 -23.00 -4.29 -6.94
CA ALA A 148 -21.86 -5.18 -6.80
C ALA A 148 -21.97 -6.41 -7.72
N THR A 149 -23.14 -7.06 -7.75
CA THR A 149 -23.36 -8.30 -8.50
C THR A 149 -23.52 -8.07 -10.00
N THR A 150 -24.12 -6.96 -10.42
CA THR A 150 -24.13 -6.51 -11.83
C THR A 150 -22.72 -6.15 -12.31
N GLY A 151 -21.87 -5.63 -11.41
CA GLY A 151 -20.47 -5.33 -11.68
C GLY A 151 -20.28 -4.06 -12.52
N TYR A 152 -19.16 -3.98 -13.22
CA TYR A 152 -18.65 -2.75 -13.86
C TYR A 152 -19.61 -2.07 -14.87
N SER A 153 -20.63 -2.78 -15.35
CA SER A 153 -21.64 -2.23 -16.26
C SER A 153 -22.77 -1.47 -15.55
N HIS A 154 -22.93 -1.63 -14.23
CA HIS A 154 -23.99 -0.96 -13.48
C HIS A 154 -23.79 0.57 -13.50
N PRO A 155 -24.85 1.39 -13.70
CA PRO A 155 -24.73 2.85 -13.79
C PRO A 155 -23.99 3.51 -12.62
N ASN A 156 -24.18 3.01 -11.40
CA ASN A 156 -23.52 3.52 -10.19
C ASN A 156 -21.98 3.47 -10.25
N TRP A 157 -21.37 2.59 -11.06
CA TRP A 157 -19.92 2.60 -11.23
C TRP A 157 -19.40 3.90 -11.82
N LYS A 158 -20.21 4.61 -12.63
CA LYS A 158 -19.86 5.94 -13.16
C LYS A 158 -19.82 7.04 -12.10
N ILE A 159 -20.32 6.75 -10.90
CA ILE A 159 -20.35 7.67 -9.75
C ILE A 159 -19.31 7.22 -8.71
N LEU A 160 -19.39 5.95 -8.29
CA LEU A 160 -18.49 5.36 -7.30
C LEU A 160 -17.02 5.48 -7.70
N ARG A 161 -16.70 5.21 -8.97
CA ARG A 161 -15.30 5.16 -9.40
C ARG A 161 -14.64 6.54 -9.41
N PRO A 162 -15.25 7.60 -9.98
CA PRO A 162 -14.74 8.97 -9.88
C PRO A 162 -14.71 9.54 -8.46
N ASN A 163 -15.63 9.13 -7.58
CA ASN A 163 -15.67 9.63 -6.21
C ASN A 163 -14.63 8.99 -5.28
N GLN A 164 -13.81 8.05 -5.78
CA GLN A 164 -12.78 7.44 -4.96
C GLN A 164 -11.75 8.46 -4.48
N ARG A 165 -11.43 8.41 -3.19
CA ARG A 165 -10.39 9.22 -2.58
C ARG A 165 -9.56 8.42 -1.58
N THR A 166 -8.34 8.89 -1.36
CA THR A 166 -7.48 8.45 -0.28
C THR A 166 -7.83 9.22 1.01
N GLY A 167 -7.90 8.50 2.12
CA GLY A 167 -8.02 9.05 3.48
C GLY A 167 -7.01 8.43 4.44
N VAL A 168 -7.05 8.88 5.69
CA VAL A 168 -6.24 8.33 6.78
C VAL A 168 -7.05 8.24 8.07
N ALA A 169 -6.90 7.13 8.79
CA ALA A 169 -7.37 6.95 10.15
C ALA A 169 -6.18 6.80 11.09
N VAL A 170 -6.25 7.41 12.27
CA VAL A 170 -5.15 7.51 13.24
C VAL A 170 -5.55 6.85 14.54
N ALA A 171 -4.63 6.09 15.15
CA ALA A 171 -4.82 5.47 16.45
C ALA A 171 -3.53 5.48 17.27
N GLU A 172 -3.67 5.48 18.60
CA GLU A 172 -2.55 5.30 19.54
C GLU A 172 -2.15 3.81 19.68
N SER A 173 -2.97 2.89 19.14
CA SER A 173 -2.74 1.45 19.18
C SER A 173 -3.17 0.79 17.86
N LEU A 174 -2.50 -0.32 17.49
CA LEU A 174 -2.89 -1.14 16.34
C LEU A 174 -4.31 -1.72 16.43
N ASN A 175 -4.88 -1.73 17.64
CA ASN A 175 -6.24 -2.23 17.90
C ASN A 175 -7.29 -1.12 17.86
N GLY A 176 -6.89 0.11 17.49
CA GLY A 176 -7.75 1.27 17.57
C GLY A 176 -7.98 1.78 19.01
N PRO A 177 -9.04 2.58 19.24
CA PRO A 177 -10.00 3.03 18.23
C PRO A 177 -9.36 3.91 17.16
N TRP A 178 -9.81 3.75 15.91
CA TRP A 178 -9.32 4.52 14.77
C TRP A 178 -10.13 5.81 14.58
N THR A 179 -9.46 6.95 14.63
CA THR A 179 -10.05 8.27 14.37
C THR A 179 -9.77 8.67 12.93
N ARG A 180 -10.80 8.82 12.10
CA ARG A 180 -10.67 9.21 10.68
C ARG A 180 -11.08 10.66 10.47
N LYS A 181 -10.50 11.30 9.46
CA LYS A 181 -10.83 12.68 9.08
C LYS A 181 -12.22 12.79 8.46
N ASP A 182 -12.84 13.95 8.60
CA ASP A 182 -14.13 14.27 8.01
C ASP A 182 -14.03 14.62 6.52
N GLU A 183 -12.81 14.87 6.03
CA GLU A 183 -12.50 15.14 4.63
C GLU A 183 -11.47 14.14 4.09
N PRO A 184 -11.44 13.92 2.77
CA PRO A 184 -10.36 13.18 2.11
C PRO A 184 -8.97 13.74 2.42
N LEU A 185 -7.96 12.89 2.37
CA LEU A 185 -6.57 13.31 2.58
C LEU A 185 -6.04 14.16 1.42
N ILE A 186 -6.47 13.87 0.19
CA ILE A 186 -5.89 14.45 -1.02
C ILE A 186 -6.86 14.38 -2.21
N GLU A 187 -7.02 15.50 -2.91
CA GLU A 187 -7.77 15.61 -4.17
C GLU A 187 -6.83 15.47 -5.38
N PRO A 188 -7.32 14.93 -6.52
CA PRO A 188 -6.48 14.75 -7.71
C PRO A 188 -6.13 16.09 -8.36
N SER A 189 -4.88 16.25 -8.76
CA SER A 189 -4.40 17.40 -9.52
C SER A 189 -3.11 17.06 -10.29
N GLY A 190 -2.71 17.94 -11.22
CA GLY A 190 -1.44 17.84 -11.94
C GLY A 190 -1.35 16.58 -12.81
N PRO A 191 -0.43 15.65 -12.53
CA PRO A 191 -0.20 14.45 -13.35
C PRO A 191 -1.35 13.42 -13.29
N ILE A 192 -2.33 13.62 -12.41
CA ILE A 192 -3.52 12.78 -12.29
C ILE A 192 -4.82 13.60 -12.28
N THR A 193 -5.90 12.94 -12.67
CA THR A 193 -7.28 13.44 -12.64
C THR A 193 -8.22 12.38 -12.05
N THR A 194 -9.49 12.77 -11.89
CA THR A 194 -10.62 11.91 -11.50
C THR A 194 -10.62 11.42 -10.06
N LEU A 195 -9.55 10.78 -9.57
CA LEU A 195 -9.52 10.09 -8.29
C LEU A 195 -8.11 10.02 -7.69
N THR A 196 -8.04 9.77 -6.38
CA THR A 196 -6.80 9.46 -5.66
C THR A 196 -6.97 8.12 -4.95
N VAL A 197 -6.19 7.10 -5.34
CA VAL A 197 -6.26 5.76 -4.73
C VAL A 197 -4.88 5.16 -4.53
N ASN A 198 -4.84 3.97 -3.92
CA ASN A 198 -3.64 3.16 -3.73
C ASN A 198 -2.51 3.91 -2.99
N PRO A 199 -2.79 4.49 -1.80
CA PRO A 199 -1.80 5.30 -1.11
C PRO A 199 -0.56 4.48 -0.72
N ALA A 200 0.61 5.01 -1.08
CA ALA A 200 1.90 4.49 -0.68
C ALA A 200 2.74 5.63 -0.11
N ILE A 201 3.04 5.57 1.19
CA ILE A 201 3.67 6.68 1.91
C ILE A 201 4.91 6.22 2.69
N ASP A 202 5.90 7.10 2.77
CA ASP A 202 6.97 7.01 3.76
C ASP A 202 7.54 8.39 4.14
N GLN A 203 8.31 8.43 5.23
CA GLN A 203 9.02 9.63 5.65
C GLN A 203 10.43 9.66 5.02
N GLY A 204 10.79 10.78 4.39
CA GLY A 204 12.12 11.04 3.86
C GLY A 204 13.13 11.43 4.94
N LYS A 205 14.41 11.51 4.57
CA LYS A 205 15.50 11.95 5.47
C LYS A 205 15.35 13.39 5.97
N ASP A 206 14.62 14.21 5.22
CA ASP A 206 14.32 15.61 5.51
C ASP A 206 13.18 15.78 6.52
N GLY A 207 12.59 14.67 6.98
CA GLY A 207 11.45 14.65 7.90
C GLY A 207 10.10 14.86 7.20
N LYS A 208 10.08 15.13 5.90
CA LYS A 208 8.84 15.28 5.12
C LYS A 208 8.24 13.92 4.78
N TYR A 209 6.96 13.93 4.46
CA TYR A 209 6.19 12.75 4.09
C TYR A 209 5.93 12.75 2.59
N TYR A 210 6.29 11.64 1.96
CA TYR A 210 6.19 11.42 0.52
C TYR A 210 5.08 10.41 0.29
N LEU A 211 4.03 10.81 -0.40
CA LEU A 211 2.81 10.04 -0.66
C LEU A 211 2.65 9.86 -2.16
N ILE A 212 2.71 8.62 -2.64
CA ILE A 212 2.29 8.25 -3.99
C ILE A 212 0.80 7.90 -3.96
N VAL A 213 0.05 8.46 -4.90
CA VAL A 213 -1.34 8.08 -5.19
C VAL A 213 -1.53 7.87 -6.69
N LYS A 214 -2.43 6.96 -7.03
CA LYS A 214 -2.82 6.65 -8.40
C LYS A 214 -4.08 7.42 -8.78
N GLY A 215 -4.13 7.90 -10.02
CA GLY A 215 -5.32 8.49 -10.65
C GLY A 215 -5.31 8.28 -12.16
N ASP A 216 -6.15 9.02 -12.88
CA ASP A 216 -6.22 8.95 -14.34
C ASP A 216 -5.24 9.92 -14.98
N LYS A 217 -4.54 9.47 -16.02
CA LYS A 217 -3.64 10.33 -16.77
C LYS A 217 -4.45 11.42 -17.51
N PRO A 218 -4.14 12.72 -17.30
CA PRO A 218 -4.83 13.80 -17.99
C PRO A 218 -4.57 13.76 -19.50
N ASN A 219 -5.50 14.32 -20.27
CA ASN A 219 -5.39 14.53 -21.72
C ASN A 219 -5.25 13.23 -22.55
N GLU A 220 -5.66 12.09 -22.01
CA GLU A 220 -5.67 10.82 -22.73
C GLU A 220 -7.06 10.50 -23.27
N THR A 221 -7.12 9.95 -24.50
CA THR A 221 -8.36 9.45 -25.11
C THR A 221 -8.67 8.01 -24.69
N LYS A 222 -7.65 7.28 -24.25
CA LYS A 222 -7.74 5.92 -23.72
C LYS A 222 -7.68 5.96 -22.20
N PHE A 223 -8.22 4.91 -21.59
CA PHE A 223 -8.10 4.71 -20.16
C PHE A 223 -6.65 4.38 -19.79
N ILE A 224 -5.90 5.38 -19.33
CA ILE A 224 -4.51 5.26 -18.89
C ILE A 224 -4.40 5.83 -17.48
N ARG A 225 -3.71 5.11 -16.61
CA ARG A 225 -3.49 5.50 -15.21
C ARG A 225 -2.16 6.21 -15.09
N ASN A 226 -2.02 7.03 -14.05
CA ASN A 226 -0.76 7.66 -13.70
C ASN A 226 -0.54 7.65 -12.18
N GLN A 227 0.72 7.79 -11.78
CA GLN A 227 1.17 7.79 -10.38
C GLN A 227 1.67 9.18 -10.03
N ALA A 228 1.00 9.87 -9.11
CA ALA A 228 1.37 11.20 -8.66
C ALA A 228 2.14 11.12 -7.34
N MET A 229 3.25 11.84 -7.25
CA MET A 229 3.93 12.10 -5.98
C MET A 229 3.32 13.32 -5.30
N ALA A 230 3.10 13.24 -4.00
CA ALA A 230 2.68 14.35 -3.16
C ALA A 230 3.56 14.46 -1.92
N ILE A 231 3.82 15.69 -1.45
CA ILE A 231 4.71 15.94 -0.32
C ILE A 231 3.97 16.76 0.74
N GLY A 232 4.14 16.39 2.00
CA GLY A 232 3.57 17.09 3.15
C GLY A 232 4.54 17.14 4.34
N ASP A 233 4.33 18.09 5.24
CA ASP A 233 5.13 18.24 6.47
C ASP A 233 4.61 17.37 7.63
N ARG A 234 3.46 16.72 7.45
CA ARG A 234 2.79 15.89 8.44
C ARG A 234 2.32 14.58 7.82
N PRO A 235 2.26 13.47 8.59
CA PRO A 235 1.80 12.18 8.08
C PRO A 235 0.33 12.23 7.63
N ASP A 236 -0.48 13.08 8.24
CA ASP A 236 -1.89 13.26 7.91
C ASP A 236 -2.16 14.46 6.99
N GLY A 237 -1.14 15.01 6.35
CA GLY A 237 -1.24 16.14 5.44
C GLY A 237 -1.32 17.52 6.13
N PRO A 238 -1.50 18.61 5.37
CA PRO A 238 -1.84 18.61 3.94
C PRO A 238 -0.70 18.11 3.04
N PHE A 239 -1.07 17.48 1.93
CA PHE A 239 -0.14 17.03 0.89
C PHE A 239 -0.31 17.89 -0.37
N VAL A 240 0.82 18.23 -1.02
CA VAL A 240 0.85 18.95 -2.28
C VAL A 240 1.33 18.02 -3.39
N ILE A 241 0.48 17.77 -4.38
CA ILE A 241 0.85 16.98 -5.56
C ILE A 241 1.91 17.73 -6.39
N GLN A 242 2.96 17.01 -6.75
CA GLN A 242 4.07 17.49 -7.56
C GLN A 242 3.73 17.38 -9.05
N SER A 243 4.36 18.22 -9.87
CA SER A 243 4.03 18.30 -11.31
C SER A 243 4.45 17.07 -12.11
N GLN A 244 5.52 16.39 -11.69
CA GLN A 244 6.04 15.22 -12.39
C GLN A 244 5.41 13.92 -11.83
N PRO A 245 4.94 13.01 -12.69
CA PRO A 245 4.54 11.68 -12.26
C PRO A 245 5.75 10.82 -11.88
N VAL A 246 5.49 9.75 -11.11
CA VAL A 246 6.50 8.75 -10.74
C VAL A 246 6.83 7.83 -11.92
N ILE A 247 5.83 7.46 -12.72
CA ILE A 247 5.98 6.60 -13.91
C ILE A 247 5.12 7.16 -15.03
N ASP A 248 5.73 7.76 -16.06
CA ASP A 248 4.98 8.29 -17.23
C ASP A 248 5.13 7.45 -18.51
N PHE A 249 6.12 6.56 -18.54
CA PHE A 249 6.48 5.80 -19.75
C PHE A 249 5.67 4.51 -19.94
N MET A 250 4.79 4.15 -19.00
CA MET A 250 3.95 2.95 -19.07
C MET A 250 2.72 3.03 -18.15
N ASP A 251 1.63 2.32 -18.49
CA ASP A 251 0.45 2.20 -17.63
C ASP A 251 0.77 1.32 -16.42
N THR A 252 0.58 1.86 -15.22
CA THR A 252 0.83 1.18 -13.93
C THR A 252 -0.30 1.46 -12.95
N GLU A 253 -0.48 0.61 -11.94
CA GLU A 253 -1.62 0.74 -11.03
C GLU A 253 -1.26 0.82 -9.54
N ASP A 254 -0.74 -0.24 -8.93
CA ASP A 254 -0.43 -0.25 -7.50
C ASP A 254 1.06 -0.08 -7.22
N MET A 255 1.41 0.80 -6.28
CA MET A 255 2.78 0.99 -5.79
C MET A 255 2.91 0.75 -4.28
N SER A 256 4.12 0.44 -3.83
CA SER A 256 4.53 0.52 -2.42
C SER A 256 5.86 1.25 -2.30
N LEU A 257 5.85 2.33 -1.52
CA LEU A 257 6.96 3.27 -1.31
C LEU A 257 7.66 3.00 0.03
N TRP A 258 8.97 3.19 0.03
CA TRP A 258 9.76 3.40 1.24
C TRP A 258 11.00 4.27 0.99
N PHE A 259 11.53 4.84 2.06
CA PHE A 259 12.84 5.45 2.09
C PHE A 259 13.85 4.50 2.76
N ASP A 260 14.87 4.10 2.01
CA ASP A 260 15.99 3.30 2.50
C ASP A 260 17.05 4.22 3.11
N LYS A 261 17.19 4.16 4.44
CA LYS A 261 18.11 5.02 5.20
C LYS A 261 19.58 4.69 4.95
N ASP A 262 19.89 3.42 4.70
CA ASP A 262 21.28 2.97 4.50
C ASP A 262 21.78 3.36 3.12
N ARG A 263 20.88 3.38 2.12
CA ARG A 263 21.15 3.81 0.75
C ARG A 263 20.90 5.29 0.51
N ASN A 264 20.24 5.96 1.44
CA ASN A 264 19.80 7.35 1.31
C ASN A 264 19.01 7.57 -0.01
N TYR A 265 18.03 6.69 -0.25
CA TYR A 265 17.27 6.63 -1.50
C TYR A 265 15.81 6.22 -1.26
N PHE A 266 14.90 6.77 -2.05
CA PHE A 266 13.54 6.27 -2.16
C PHE A 266 13.47 5.12 -3.15
N TYR A 267 12.63 4.14 -2.82
CA TYR A 267 12.28 3.03 -3.69
C TYR A 267 10.78 2.84 -3.73
N ALA A 268 10.26 2.48 -4.89
CA ALA A 268 8.86 2.14 -5.04
C ALA A 268 8.68 0.90 -5.93
N VAL A 269 8.13 -0.16 -5.36
CA VAL A 269 7.76 -1.36 -6.12
C VAL A 269 6.39 -1.19 -6.75
N PHE A 270 6.20 -1.68 -7.96
CA PHE A 270 4.94 -1.59 -8.69
C PHE A 270 4.65 -2.87 -9.48
N HIS A 271 3.41 -3.08 -9.89
CA HIS A 271 3.08 -4.11 -10.88
C HIS A 271 2.72 -3.47 -12.21
N ALA A 272 3.14 -4.10 -13.30
CA ALA A 272 2.70 -3.73 -14.64
C ALA A 272 2.88 -4.91 -15.58
N HIS A 273 1.93 -5.09 -16.51
CA HIS A 273 1.94 -6.21 -17.45
C HIS A 273 2.23 -7.55 -16.73
N GLN A 274 3.33 -8.22 -17.10
CA GLN A 274 3.75 -9.53 -16.61
C GLN A 274 4.80 -9.48 -15.48
N MET A 275 5.11 -8.30 -14.95
CA MET A 275 6.20 -8.13 -13.97
C MET A 275 5.79 -7.35 -12.71
N ILE A 276 6.58 -7.57 -11.67
CA ILE A 276 6.77 -6.65 -10.55
C ILE A 276 8.08 -5.91 -10.80
N GLY A 277 8.02 -4.57 -10.83
CA GLY A 277 9.16 -3.71 -11.09
C GLY A 277 9.46 -2.74 -9.95
N MET A 278 10.55 -1.99 -10.09
CA MET A 278 11.01 -1.03 -9.09
C MET A 278 11.44 0.29 -9.74
N MET A 279 10.99 1.38 -9.14
CA MET A 279 11.48 2.74 -9.40
C MET A 279 12.33 3.19 -8.22
N SER A 280 13.24 4.12 -8.46
CA SER A 280 14.10 4.70 -7.44
C SER A 280 14.22 6.22 -7.62
N SER A 281 14.50 6.93 -6.53
CA SER A 281 14.71 8.38 -6.54
C SER A 281 15.57 8.82 -5.36
N GLU A 282 16.56 9.68 -5.57
CA GLU A 282 17.38 10.22 -4.47
C GLU A 282 16.60 11.22 -3.60
N ASP A 283 15.75 12.02 -4.24
CA ASP A 283 15.07 13.17 -3.66
C ASP A 283 13.55 13.01 -3.51
N GLY A 284 13.01 11.89 -3.99
CA GLY A 284 11.58 11.60 -3.98
C GLY A 284 10.78 12.40 -5.02
N LEU A 285 11.43 13.21 -5.86
CA LEU A 285 10.82 14.06 -6.89
C LEU A 285 11.15 13.56 -8.30
N HIS A 286 12.42 13.22 -8.54
CA HIS A 286 12.91 12.76 -9.82
C HIS A 286 13.04 11.24 -9.79
N TRP A 287 12.09 10.56 -10.42
CA TRP A 287 11.97 9.11 -10.40
C TRP A 287 12.49 8.49 -11.69
N GLU A 288 13.30 7.46 -11.54
CA GLU A 288 13.87 6.70 -12.64
C GLU A 288 13.67 5.20 -12.42
N LYS A 289 13.93 4.42 -13.47
CA LYS A 289 13.99 2.97 -13.33
C LYS A 289 15.09 2.62 -12.33
N ALA A 290 14.77 1.84 -11.32
CA ALA A 290 15.78 1.40 -10.38
C ALA A 290 16.85 0.54 -11.09
N THR A 291 18.04 0.48 -10.51
CA THR A 291 19.13 -0.37 -10.98
C THR A 291 18.73 -1.85 -11.07
N GLU A 292 17.76 -2.30 -10.26
CA GLU A 292 16.98 -3.51 -10.52
C GLU A 292 15.55 -3.16 -10.92
N PHE A 293 15.34 -2.87 -12.21
CA PHE A 293 14.03 -2.44 -12.69
C PHE A 293 12.97 -3.55 -12.64
N GLN A 294 13.33 -4.80 -12.93
CA GLN A 294 12.42 -5.95 -12.87
C GLN A 294 12.83 -6.85 -11.69
N ILE A 295 11.94 -6.97 -10.70
CA ILE A 295 12.16 -7.78 -9.50
C ILE A 295 11.78 -9.23 -9.76
N MET A 296 10.59 -9.45 -10.33
CA MET A 296 10.09 -10.80 -10.63
C MET A 296 9.02 -10.78 -11.73
N GLU A 297 8.84 -11.93 -12.38
CA GLU A 297 7.64 -12.21 -13.15
C GLU A 297 6.44 -12.44 -12.23
N LYS A 298 5.23 -12.35 -12.78
CA LYS A 298 3.99 -12.62 -12.05
C LYS A 298 3.71 -14.11 -11.84
N MET A 299 4.61 -14.79 -11.12
CA MET A 299 4.50 -16.19 -10.74
C MET A 299 5.02 -16.42 -9.31
N ILE A 300 4.41 -17.38 -8.62
CA ILE A 300 4.79 -17.76 -7.25
C ILE A 300 5.46 -19.13 -7.28
N LYS A 301 6.66 -19.22 -6.70
CA LYS A 301 7.42 -20.47 -6.58
C LYS A 301 7.18 -21.09 -5.21
N MET A 302 6.75 -22.35 -5.19
CA MET A 302 6.53 -23.12 -3.96
C MET A 302 7.79 -23.89 -3.58
N LYS A 303 7.97 -24.20 -2.29
CA LYS A 303 9.08 -25.02 -1.76
C LYS A 303 9.09 -26.45 -2.31
N ASP A 304 7.93 -26.99 -2.67
CA ASP A 304 7.80 -28.31 -3.30
C ASP A 304 8.10 -28.30 -4.82
N GLY A 305 8.49 -27.15 -5.38
CA GLY A 305 8.84 -26.98 -6.79
C GLY A 305 7.66 -26.59 -7.69
N ARG A 306 6.42 -26.58 -7.19
CA ARG A 306 5.27 -26.09 -7.98
C ARG A 306 5.44 -24.61 -8.33
N LEU A 307 4.97 -24.25 -9.52
CA LEU A 307 4.81 -22.86 -9.95
C LEU A 307 3.32 -22.53 -10.01
N ILE A 308 2.91 -21.51 -9.27
CA ILE A 308 1.55 -20.98 -9.31
C ILE A 308 1.56 -19.75 -10.20
N LYS A 309 0.68 -19.72 -11.20
CA LYS A 309 0.45 -18.58 -12.09
C LYS A 309 -0.97 -18.06 -11.87
N PRO A 310 -1.16 -17.04 -11.03
CA PRO A 310 -2.48 -16.46 -10.77
C PRO A 310 -3.07 -15.74 -12.00
N ASP A 311 -4.41 -15.65 -12.06
CA ASP A 311 -5.13 -14.80 -13.03
C ASP A 311 -4.73 -13.33 -12.86
N ARG A 312 -4.49 -12.93 -11.61
CA ARG A 312 -3.97 -11.63 -11.22
C ARG A 312 -2.92 -11.80 -10.14
N LEU A 313 -1.82 -11.08 -10.27
CA LEU A 313 -0.82 -10.90 -9.22
C LEU A 313 -0.44 -9.41 -9.19
N GLU A 314 -0.94 -8.71 -8.18
CA GLU A 314 -1.04 -7.24 -8.11
C GLU A 314 -0.72 -6.77 -6.69
N ARG A 315 -0.93 -5.47 -6.38
CA ARG A 315 -0.74 -4.89 -5.04
C ARG A 315 0.60 -5.26 -4.36
N PRO A 316 1.76 -4.96 -4.97
CA PRO A 316 3.03 -5.19 -4.31
C PRO A 316 3.14 -4.33 -3.05
N PHE A 317 3.65 -4.94 -1.99
CA PHE A 317 3.96 -4.29 -0.72
C PHE A 317 5.32 -4.77 -0.22
N VAL A 318 6.04 -3.93 0.52
CA VAL A 318 7.29 -4.33 1.17
C VAL A 318 7.22 -4.12 2.68
N PHE A 319 7.57 -5.15 3.44
CA PHE A 319 7.83 -5.04 4.87
C PHE A 319 9.32 -4.87 5.10
N ILE A 320 9.67 -3.87 5.90
CA ILE A 320 11.05 -3.53 6.24
C ILE A 320 11.21 -3.68 7.74
N GLU A 321 12.30 -4.33 8.13
CA GLU A 321 12.69 -4.47 9.52
C GLU A 321 14.21 -4.32 9.61
N ASN A 322 14.68 -3.49 10.53
CA ASN A 322 16.11 -3.21 10.75
C ASN A 322 16.85 -2.76 9.47
N GLY A 323 16.22 -1.90 8.66
CA GLY A 323 16.80 -1.35 7.43
C GLY A 323 16.71 -2.28 6.21
N GLU A 324 16.28 -3.53 6.39
CA GLU A 324 16.27 -4.53 5.32
C GLU A 324 14.84 -4.89 4.89
N VAL A 325 14.64 -5.08 3.59
CA VAL A 325 13.39 -5.62 3.05
C VAL A 325 13.29 -7.09 3.44
N LYS A 326 12.32 -7.44 4.29
CA LYS A 326 12.13 -8.80 4.81
C LYS A 326 11.07 -9.60 4.05
N VAL A 327 10.03 -8.92 3.57
CA VAL A 327 8.90 -9.57 2.89
C VAL A 327 8.44 -8.73 1.71
N LEU A 328 8.22 -9.40 0.58
CA LEU A 328 7.46 -8.90 -0.57
C LEU A 328 6.04 -9.46 -0.49
N GLY A 329 5.06 -8.59 -0.28
CA GLY A 329 3.64 -8.91 -0.28
C GLY A 329 3.02 -8.74 -1.66
N LEU A 330 2.11 -9.63 -2.08
CA LEU A 330 1.35 -9.54 -3.33
C LEU A 330 -0.09 -10.03 -3.13
N ALA A 331 -1.04 -9.46 -3.87
CA ALA A 331 -2.42 -9.95 -3.93
C ALA A 331 -2.63 -10.81 -5.18
N GLY A 332 -3.20 -12.00 -4.98
CA GLY A 332 -3.44 -12.99 -6.02
C GLY A 332 -4.92 -13.25 -6.24
N LYS A 333 -5.33 -13.59 -7.48
CA LYS A 333 -6.65 -14.16 -7.78
C LYS A 333 -6.49 -15.42 -8.63
N ILE A 334 -7.21 -16.49 -8.30
CA ILE A 334 -7.32 -17.71 -9.10
C ILE A 334 -8.79 -18.14 -9.06
N GLY A 335 -9.49 -18.11 -10.20
CA GLY A 335 -10.92 -18.42 -10.22
C GLY A 335 -11.68 -17.52 -9.24
N ASP A 336 -12.54 -18.10 -8.40
CA ASP A 336 -13.33 -17.35 -7.40
C ASP A 336 -12.64 -17.24 -6.03
N ASP A 337 -11.33 -17.47 -5.99
CA ASP A 337 -10.49 -17.29 -4.82
C ASP A 337 -9.50 -16.14 -4.99
N SER A 338 -9.11 -15.57 -3.85
CA SER A 338 -8.05 -14.57 -3.78
C SER A 338 -7.18 -14.81 -2.56
N PHE A 339 -5.93 -14.38 -2.69
CA PHE A 339 -4.85 -14.73 -1.78
C PHE A 339 -4.00 -13.50 -1.49
N ILE A 340 -3.47 -13.42 -0.28
CA ILE A 340 -2.36 -12.54 0.05
C ILE A 340 -1.13 -13.44 0.19
N TYR A 341 -0.17 -13.24 -0.71
CA TYR A 341 1.14 -13.89 -0.67
C TYR A 341 2.11 -13.02 0.12
N THR A 342 2.77 -13.58 1.13
CA THR A 342 3.84 -12.90 1.88
C THR A 342 5.16 -13.64 1.69
N ILE A 343 5.90 -13.24 0.66
CA ILE A 343 7.13 -13.89 0.20
C ILE A 343 8.32 -13.42 1.05
N PRO A 344 8.96 -14.31 1.83
CA PRO A 344 10.14 -13.94 2.60
C PRO A 344 11.34 -13.70 1.68
N LEU A 345 12.18 -12.75 2.06
CA LEU A 345 13.44 -12.45 1.40
C LEU A 345 14.61 -12.92 2.27
N SER A 346 15.60 -13.58 1.67
CA SER A 346 16.83 -13.97 2.36
C SER A 346 17.65 -12.74 2.76
N GLN A 347 18.42 -12.87 3.84
CA GLN A 347 19.32 -11.82 4.31
C GLN A 347 20.57 -11.76 3.45
#